data_AF-A0A7W2UT72-F1
#
_entry.id   AF-A0A7W2UT72-F1
#
_cell.length_a   1.000
_cell.length_b   1.000
_cell.length_c   1.000
_cell.angle_alpha   90.00
_cell.angle_beta   90.00
_cell.angle_gamma   90.00
#
_symmetry.space_group_name_H-M   'P 1'
#
loop_
_entity.id
_entity.type
_entity.pdbx_description
1 polymer ?
#
loop_
_entity_poly.entity_id
_entity_poly.type
_entity_poly.pdbx_seq_one_letter_code
_entity_poly.pdbx_strand_id
1 'polypeptide(L)'
;MTATGLMLPSRTAEPRSVSRLAASAAAVDGGVMSNPEVLAWLDRRRREHAQRVERVPFAALRGWGFDERTGDLRHASGRFFSVHGLRVRSDFGPVSAWSQPIIRQPEIGLLGIALRDFDGVPHLLMQAKPEPGNVNGVQLSPTVQATKSNYSRVHGGSAVPYLRLFRRAAPESVIADVLQSEQGSWFLRKRNRNMIVEVGPEAEAGEDFVWLTLGQVHALLRQDNLINMDARTVLSCLPDWRQEDTRRALHADREIRSWITRRRAEHEVEVVPIGLAETAGWHRTADEVAHERALYFKVVAVDVSSRRREVPSWSQPLLEPHGTGVVALFVRRVDGVPHALLRARAEPGFLDVVELGPTVQCVPENYAHLPAADQPPYLAEALARADGAAYDVVLSEEGGRFRNAQSRYLIIEAESDLPTVSDDFRWVTPCQLDELLHYSHHVNVQARTLVAALRAL
;
A
#
# COMPACT_ATOMS: atom_id res chain seq x y z
N MET A 1 -12.30 -49.87 -7.99
CA MET A 1 -11.27 -49.09 -8.70
C MET A 1 -10.86 -47.96 -7.78
N THR A 2 -9.69 -48.13 -7.18
CA THR A 2 -9.07 -47.20 -6.23
C THR A 2 -8.71 -45.91 -6.95
N ALA A 3 -9.20 -44.78 -6.43
CA ALA A 3 -8.73 -43.46 -6.83
C ALA A 3 -7.27 -43.34 -6.42
N THR A 4 -6.37 -43.50 -7.38
CA THR A 4 -4.98 -43.06 -7.27
C THR A 4 -4.99 -41.54 -7.15
N GLY A 5 -5.09 -41.05 -5.91
CA GLY A 5 -4.81 -39.66 -5.58
C GLY A 5 -3.34 -39.40 -5.88
N LEU A 6 -3.07 -38.83 -7.06
CA LEU A 6 -1.75 -38.34 -7.42
C LEU A 6 -1.36 -37.30 -6.35
N MET A 7 -0.37 -37.65 -5.53
CA MET A 7 0.27 -36.69 -4.63
C MET A 7 0.91 -35.62 -5.52
N LEU A 8 0.39 -34.40 -5.47
CA LEU A 8 1.00 -33.26 -6.15
C LEU A 8 2.20 -32.78 -5.30
N PRO A 9 3.31 -32.35 -5.93
CA PRO A 9 4.42 -31.77 -5.22
C PRO A 9 3.98 -30.52 -4.43
N SER A 10 4.45 -30.38 -3.19
CA SER A 10 4.04 -29.33 -2.26
C SER A 10 4.59 -27.93 -2.60
N ARG A 11 5.47 -27.82 -3.61
CA ARG A 11 6.13 -26.57 -4.02
C ARG A 11 6.23 -26.52 -5.54
N THR A 12 5.47 -25.63 -6.16
CA THR A 12 5.68 -25.17 -7.54
C THR A 12 5.10 -23.76 -7.70
N ALA A 13 5.94 -22.73 -7.63
CA ALA A 13 5.80 -21.70 -8.65
C ALA A 13 6.26 -22.38 -9.94
N GLU A 14 5.34 -22.69 -10.87
CA GLU A 14 5.75 -23.37 -12.09
C GLU A 14 6.82 -22.52 -12.81
N PRO A 15 7.96 -23.07 -13.25
CA PRO A 15 8.97 -22.34 -14.02
C PRO A 15 8.40 -21.58 -15.24
N ARG A 16 7.21 -21.99 -15.70
CA ARG A 16 6.42 -21.36 -16.76
C ARG A 16 5.80 -20.01 -16.38
N SER A 17 5.42 -19.78 -15.11
CA SER A 17 4.87 -18.49 -14.70
C SER A 17 5.96 -17.41 -14.63
N VAL A 18 7.14 -17.77 -14.13
CA VAL A 18 8.32 -16.89 -14.04
C VAL A 18 8.79 -16.43 -15.42
N SER A 19 8.93 -17.34 -16.39
CA SER A 19 9.37 -16.98 -17.75
C SER A 19 8.37 -16.08 -18.48
N ARG A 20 7.07 -16.31 -18.29
CA ARG A 20 6.00 -15.48 -18.85
C ARG A 20 5.99 -14.06 -18.25
N LEU A 21 6.17 -13.95 -16.93
CA LEU A 21 6.30 -12.64 -16.28
C LEU A 21 7.56 -11.89 -16.74
N ALA A 22 8.67 -12.57 -16.96
CA ALA A 22 9.87 -11.96 -17.54
C ALA A 22 9.63 -11.43 -18.96
N ALA A 23 8.91 -12.18 -19.81
CA ALA A 23 8.52 -11.72 -21.14
C ALA A 23 7.59 -10.49 -21.07
N SER A 24 6.61 -10.49 -20.16
CA SER A 24 5.74 -9.34 -19.89
C SER A 24 6.51 -8.11 -19.40
N ALA A 25 7.50 -8.30 -18.52
CA ALA A 25 8.34 -7.22 -18.01
C ALA A 25 9.24 -6.60 -19.10
N ALA A 26 9.71 -7.41 -20.05
CA ALA A 26 10.52 -6.96 -21.18
C ALA A 26 9.70 -6.24 -22.27
N ALA A 27 8.39 -6.55 -22.37
CA ALA A 27 7.48 -5.91 -23.31
C ALA A 27 7.09 -4.50 -22.83
N VAL A 28 7.94 -3.50 -23.09
CA VAL A 28 7.73 -2.10 -22.65
C VAL A 28 6.79 -1.29 -23.55
N ASP A 29 6.45 -1.82 -24.72
CA ASP A 29 5.48 -1.27 -25.67
C ASP A 29 4.88 -2.41 -26.52
N GLY A 30 3.87 -2.11 -27.34
CA GLY A 30 3.23 -3.10 -28.22
C GLY A 30 2.29 -4.07 -27.49
N GLY A 31 1.80 -3.67 -26.31
CA GLY A 31 0.68 -4.36 -25.66
C GLY A 31 -0.64 -4.15 -26.40
N VAL A 32 -1.75 -4.60 -25.82
CA VAL A 32 -3.11 -4.43 -26.39
C VAL A 32 -3.42 -2.97 -26.76
N MET A 33 -2.87 -2.01 -26.01
CA MET A 33 -2.80 -0.59 -26.39
C MET A 33 -1.35 -0.11 -26.29
N SER A 34 -0.93 0.73 -27.23
CA SER A 34 0.38 1.38 -27.19
C SER A 34 0.46 2.41 -26.05
N ASN A 35 1.68 2.76 -25.64
CA ASN A 35 1.88 3.73 -24.54
C ASN A 35 1.19 5.09 -24.78
N PRO A 36 1.26 5.71 -25.98
CA PRO A 36 0.53 6.95 -26.25
C PRO A 36 -1.00 6.78 -26.17
N GLU A 37 -1.53 5.64 -26.61
CA GLU A 37 -2.97 5.35 -26.52
C GLU A 37 -3.43 5.18 -25.07
N VAL A 38 -2.62 4.52 -24.24
CA VAL A 38 -2.88 4.38 -22.80
C VAL A 38 -2.94 5.75 -22.12
N LEU A 39 -1.99 6.65 -22.41
CA LEU A 39 -1.98 8.00 -21.84
C LEU A 39 -3.20 8.82 -22.31
N ALA A 40 -3.51 8.77 -23.61
CA ALA A 40 -4.67 9.46 -24.18
C ALA A 40 -6.01 8.90 -23.63
N TRP A 41 -6.09 7.59 -23.42
CA TRP A 41 -7.22 6.93 -22.76
C TRP A 41 -7.36 7.41 -21.32
N LEU A 42 -6.26 7.44 -20.54
CA LEU A 42 -6.30 7.87 -19.15
C LEU A 42 -6.70 9.34 -19.02
N ASP A 43 -6.20 10.22 -19.88
CA ASP A 43 -6.57 11.64 -19.87
C ASP A 43 -8.05 11.85 -20.19
N ARG A 44 -8.61 11.04 -21.08
CA ARG A 44 -10.05 11.01 -21.33
C ARG A 44 -10.80 10.52 -20.09
N ARG A 45 -10.34 9.45 -19.44
CA ARG A 45 -10.94 8.94 -18.18
C ARG A 45 -10.92 9.99 -17.08
N ARG A 46 -9.82 10.75 -16.92
CA ARG A 46 -9.72 11.87 -15.98
C ARG A 46 -10.78 12.95 -16.22
N ARG A 47 -11.02 13.31 -17.48
CA ARG A 47 -12.07 14.29 -17.84
C ARG A 47 -13.47 13.74 -17.61
N GLU A 48 -13.73 12.49 -17.97
CA GLU A 48 -15.05 11.85 -17.84
C GLU A 48 -15.42 11.56 -16.38
N HIS A 49 -14.44 11.22 -15.54
CA HIS A 49 -14.61 10.90 -14.13
C HIS A 49 -14.29 12.06 -13.19
N ALA A 50 -14.25 13.29 -13.70
CA ALA A 50 -13.98 14.47 -12.88
C ALA A 50 -14.91 14.51 -11.66
N GLN A 51 -14.32 14.50 -10.46
CA GLN A 51 -15.01 14.63 -9.18
C GLN A 51 -14.79 16.03 -8.63
N ARG A 52 -15.84 16.63 -8.09
CA ARG A 52 -15.72 17.83 -7.26
C ARG A 52 -15.70 17.39 -5.80
N VAL A 53 -14.58 17.63 -5.13
CA VAL A 53 -14.35 17.28 -3.74
C VAL A 53 -14.11 18.55 -2.94
N GLU A 54 -15.07 18.90 -2.09
CA GLU A 54 -15.02 20.13 -1.30
C GLU A 54 -14.89 19.81 0.18
N ARG A 55 -14.04 20.55 0.89
CA ARG A 55 -14.06 20.49 2.35
C ARG A 55 -15.34 21.13 2.86
N VAL A 56 -15.93 20.49 3.86
CA VAL A 56 -17.14 20.96 4.53
C VAL A 56 -16.96 20.84 6.05
N PRO A 57 -17.69 21.62 6.86
CA PRO A 57 -17.73 21.39 8.30
C PRO A 57 -18.25 19.99 8.61
N PHE A 58 -17.82 19.39 9.73
CA PHE A 58 -18.30 18.07 10.14
C PHE A 58 -19.82 18.00 10.28
N ALA A 59 -20.47 19.10 10.67
CA ALA A 59 -21.93 19.21 10.79
C ALA A 59 -22.66 19.01 9.44
N ALA A 60 -21.97 19.16 8.31
CA ALA A 60 -22.51 18.95 6.98
C ALA A 60 -22.33 17.51 6.45
N LEU A 61 -21.63 16.63 7.19
CA LEU A 61 -21.50 15.23 6.78
C LEU A 61 -22.86 14.52 6.86
N ARG A 62 -23.31 14.00 5.71
CA ARG A 62 -24.49 13.16 5.60
C ARG A 62 -24.17 11.74 6.04
N GLY A 63 -24.92 11.24 7.02
CA GLY A 63 -24.80 9.88 7.52
C GLY A 63 -23.61 9.65 8.45
N TRP A 64 -22.78 10.66 8.74
CA TRP A 64 -21.72 10.57 9.73
C TRP A 64 -21.99 11.49 10.91
N GLY A 65 -21.49 11.12 12.08
CA GLY A 65 -21.58 11.93 13.28
C GLY A 65 -20.55 11.51 14.32
N PHE A 66 -20.37 12.37 15.32
CA PHE A 66 -19.57 12.06 16.49
C PHE A 66 -20.43 11.40 17.56
N ASP A 67 -19.95 10.30 18.13
CA ASP A 67 -20.55 9.67 19.30
C ASP A 67 -20.52 10.63 20.49
N GLU A 68 -21.66 10.81 21.18
CA GLU A 68 -21.77 11.78 22.29
C GLU A 68 -20.89 11.43 23.48
N ARG A 69 -20.62 10.14 23.71
CA ARG A 69 -19.86 9.66 24.87
C ARG A 69 -18.37 9.56 24.57
N THR A 70 -18.01 8.95 23.44
CA THR A 70 -16.61 8.68 23.11
C THR A 70 -15.99 9.75 22.21
N GLY A 71 -16.81 10.55 21.55
CA GLY A 71 -16.37 11.49 20.52
C GLY A 71 -15.89 10.82 19.24
N ASP A 72 -16.02 9.50 19.06
CA ASP A 72 -15.58 8.81 17.85
C ASP A 72 -16.41 9.23 16.64
N LEU A 73 -15.77 9.43 15.49
CA LEU A 73 -16.46 9.74 14.23
C LEU A 73 -16.88 8.45 13.53
N ARG A 74 -18.18 8.28 13.28
CA ARG A 74 -18.75 7.03 12.75
C ARG A 74 -19.84 7.30 11.74
N HIS A 75 -20.07 6.35 10.85
CA HIS A 75 -21.26 6.36 10.00
C HIS A 75 -22.47 5.77 10.76
N ALA A 76 -23.65 6.39 10.64
CA ALA A 76 -24.89 6.02 11.32
C ALA A 76 -25.34 4.57 11.02
N SER A 77 -24.95 4.03 9.86
CA SER A 77 -25.24 2.63 9.51
C SER A 77 -24.32 1.61 10.19
N GLY A 78 -23.30 2.05 10.94
CA GLY A 78 -22.26 1.18 11.49
C GLY A 78 -21.32 0.52 10.47
N ARG A 79 -21.30 1.01 9.22
CA ARG A 79 -20.47 0.47 8.12
C ARG A 79 -19.34 1.44 7.76
N PHE A 80 -18.61 1.13 6.68
CA PHE A 80 -17.41 1.84 6.22
C PHE A 80 -16.27 1.71 7.24
N PHE A 81 -15.81 2.83 7.77
CA PHE A 81 -14.78 2.93 8.79
C PHE A 81 -15.26 3.88 9.88
N SER A 82 -14.52 3.94 10.97
CA SER A 82 -14.67 4.94 12.02
C SER A 82 -13.32 5.51 12.38
N VAL A 83 -13.31 6.69 13.01
CA VAL A 83 -12.11 7.28 13.60
C VAL A 83 -12.25 7.22 15.12
N HIS A 84 -11.33 6.52 15.75
CA HIS A 84 -11.24 6.33 17.20
C HIS A 84 -10.03 7.05 17.77
N GLY A 85 -9.95 7.14 19.08
CA GLY A 85 -8.72 7.47 19.78
C GLY A 85 -7.89 6.21 20.09
N LEU A 86 -6.57 6.41 20.15
CA LEU A 86 -5.60 5.41 20.56
C LEU A 86 -4.67 6.02 21.59
N ARG A 87 -4.41 5.32 22.69
CA ARG A 87 -3.29 5.60 23.60
C ARG A 87 -2.22 4.55 23.36
N VAL A 88 -0.99 5.02 23.17
CA VAL A 88 0.15 4.18 22.81
C VAL A 88 1.26 4.36 23.82
N ARG A 89 1.89 3.27 24.21
CA ARG A 89 3.24 3.24 24.78
C ARG A 89 4.13 2.38 23.90
N SER A 90 5.34 2.85 23.64
CA SER A 90 6.28 2.20 22.72
C SER A 90 7.70 2.40 23.21
N ASP A 91 8.55 1.39 23.07
CA ASP A 91 10.00 1.54 23.20
C ASP A 91 10.66 1.99 21.88
N PHE A 92 9.91 1.96 20.79
CA PHE A 92 10.37 2.32 19.45
C PHE A 92 10.24 3.82 19.18
N GLY A 93 11.36 4.46 18.81
CA GLY A 93 11.43 5.87 18.44
C GLY A 93 11.64 6.83 19.63
N PRO A 94 11.72 8.14 19.38
CA PRO A 94 12.10 9.12 20.40
C PRO A 94 10.97 9.47 21.40
N VAL A 95 9.74 9.02 21.13
CA VAL A 95 8.56 9.32 21.97
C VAL A 95 8.00 8.02 22.53
N SER A 96 8.07 7.84 23.84
CA SER A 96 7.69 6.59 24.50
C SER A 96 6.21 6.45 24.80
N ALA A 97 5.45 7.55 24.79
CA ALA A 97 4.01 7.52 25.01
C ALA A 97 3.31 8.69 24.30
N TRP A 98 2.19 8.41 23.65
CA TRP A 98 1.35 9.42 23.01
C TRP A 98 -0.10 8.95 22.89
N SER A 99 -0.96 9.84 22.40
CA SER A 99 -2.27 9.46 21.88
C SER A 99 -2.52 10.05 20.51
N GLN A 100 -3.32 9.37 19.70
CA GLN A 100 -3.65 9.82 18.35
C GLN A 100 -5.03 9.32 17.91
N PRO A 101 -5.69 10.02 16.97
CA PRO A 101 -6.74 9.43 16.17
C PRO A 101 -6.21 8.24 15.36
N ILE A 102 -7.08 7.27 15.10
CA ILE A 102 -6.76 6.09 14.29
C ILE A 102 -8.00 5.65 13.51
N ILE A 103 -7.82 5.29 12.23
CA ILE A 103 -8.88 4.74 11.40
C ILE A 103 -9.09 3.27 11.78
N ARG A 104 -10.33 2.89 12.05
CA ARG A 104 -10.71 1.51 12.32
C ARG A 104 -11.67 1.02 11.24
N GLN A 105 -11.24 0.03 10.48
CA GLN A 105 -12.09 -0.70 9.53
C GLN A 105 -11.76 -2.20 9.64
N PRO A 106 -12.50 -2.97 10.45
CA PRO A 106 -12.19 -4.38 10.69
C PRO A 106 -12.50 -5.28 9.47
N GLU A 107 -13.17 -4.75 8.45
CA GLU A 107 -13.46 -5.48 7.21
C GLU A 107 -12.19 -5.73 6.39
N ILE A 108 -12.04 -6.96 5.92
CA ILE A 108 -11.05 -7.33 4.91
C ILE A 108 -11.62 -6.99 3.52
N GLY A 109 -11.02 -6.00 2.87
CA GLY A 109 -11.30 -5.69 1.46
C GLY A 109 -10.56 -6.66 0.54
N LEU A 110 -10.94 -6.65 -0.73
CA LEU A 110 -10.32 -7.39 -1.80
C LEU A 110 -9.64 -6.41 -2.76
N LEU A 111 -8.35 -6.62 -2.98
CA LEU A 111 -7.50 -5.94 -3.95
C LEU A 111 -7.01 -6.99 -4.94
N GLY A 112 -7.50 -6.95 -6.18
CA GLY A 112 -7.31 -8.02 -7.14
C GLY A 112 -6.83 -7.52 -8.49
N ILE A 113 -5.75 -8.09 -9.03
CA ILE A 113 -5.33 -7.88 -10.42
C ILE A 113 -5.57 -9.17 -11.22
N ALA A 114 -6.31 -9.05 -12.32
CA ALA A 114 -6.50 -10.13 -13.28
C ALA A 114 -5.34 -10.13 -14.28
N LEU A 115 -4.82 -11.32 -14.57
CA LEU A 115 -3.74 -11.54 -15.52
C LEU A 115 -4.25 -12.38 -16.68
N ARG A 116 -3.97 -11.98 -17.91
CA ARG A 116 -4.38 -12.70 -19.12
C ARG A 116 -3.26 -12.71 -20.14
N ASP A 117 -3.13 -13.83 -20.84
CA ASP A 117 -2.22 -13.95 -21.96
C ASP A 117 -2.79 -13.32 -23.24
N PHE A 118 -1.97 -12.50 -23.90
CA PHE A 118 -2.21 -12.03 -25.26
C PHE A 118 -0.97 -12.37 -26.08
N ASP A 119 -1.12 -13.29 -27.04
CA ASP A 119 -0.06 -13.72 -27.96
C ASP A 119 1.24 -14.15 -27.25
N GLY A 120 1.13 -14.86 -26.12
CA GLY A 120 2.25 -15.36 -25.32
C GLY A 120 2.77 -14.37 -24.27
N VAL A 121 2.20 -13.16 -24.19
CA VAL A 121 2.62 -12.11 -23.26
C VAL A 121 1.53 -11.84 -22.22
N PRO A 122 1.78 -12.10 -20.93
CA PRO A 122 0.87 -11.71 -19.86
C PRO A 122 0.60 -10.21 -19.83
N HIS A 123 -0.65 -9.84 -19.62
CA HIS A 123 -1.11 -8.48 -19.36
C HIS A 123 -1.89 -8.44 -18.05
N LEU A 124 -1.83 -7.31 -17.36
CA LEU A 124 -2.54 -7.00 -16.14
C LEU A 124 -3.72 -6.07 -16.46
N LEU A 125 -4.92 -6.41 -15.99
CA LEU A 125 -6.10 -5.58 -16.18
C LEU A 125 -6.14 -4.47 -15.12
N MET A 126 -5.76 -3.26 -15.48
CA MET A 126 -5.74 -2.11 -14.59
C MET A 126 -7.01 -1.28 -14.75
N GLN A 127 -7.47 -0.64 -13.67
CA GLN A 127 -8.66 0.21 -13.68
C GLN A 127 -8.29 1.68 -13.53
N ALA A 128 -8.81 2.55 -14.40
CA ALA A 128 -8.82 3.99 -14.16
C ALA A 128 -9.86 4.31 -13.08
N LYS A 129 -9.42 4.51 -11.84
CA LYS A 129 -10.30 4.66 -10.68
C LYS A 129 -10.25 6.08 -10.12
N PRO A 130 -11.39 6.78 -10.06
CA PRO A 130 -11.49 8.03 -9.32
C PRO A 130 -11.70 7.75 -7.83
N GLU A 131 -10.94 8.44 -6.98
CA GLU A 131 -11.13 8.43 -5.52
C GLU A 131 -11.04 9.86 -4.97
N PRO A 132 -11.85 10.22 -3.95
CA PRO A 132 -12.00 11.61 -3.53
C PRO A 132 -10.72 12.21 -2.92
N GLY A 133 -9.81 11.38 -2.46
CA GLY A 133 -8.53 11.78 -1.90
C GLY A 133 -7.36 11.75 -2.88
N ASN A 134 -7.55 11.26 -4.11
CA ASN A 134 -6.51 11.23 -5.13
C ASN A 134 -6.10 12.67 -5.51
N VAL A 135 -4.81 12.95 -5.50
CA VAL A 135 -4.25 14.28 -5.82
C VAL A 135 -4.55 14.76 -7.23
N ASN A 136 -4.73 13.82 -8.17
CA ASN A 136 -4.97 14.04 -9.59
C ASN A 136 -6.30 13.42 -10.07
N GLY A 137 -7.22 13.15 -9.13
CA GLY A 137 -8.56 12.60 -9.41
C GLY A 137 -8.56 11.12 -9.76
N VAL A 138 -8.00 10.73 -10.91
CA VAL A 138 -7.99 9.35 -11.41
C VAL A 138 -6.58 8.78 -11.44
N GLN A 139 -6.43 7.61 -10.84
CA GLN A 139 -5.21 6.80 -10.81
C GLN A 139 -5.50 5.38 -11.32
N LEU A 140 -4.46 4.63 -11.66
CA LEU A 140 -4.57 3.23 -12.03
C LEU A 140 -4.59 2.34 -10.79
N SER A 141 -5.71 1.65 -10.59
CA SER A 141 -5.93 0.72 -9.49
C SER A 141 -5.91 -0.73 -9.95
N PRO A 142 -5.95 -1.71 -9.02
CA PRO A 142 -6.22 -3.10 -9.36
C PRO A 142 -7.54 -3.25 -10.13
N THR A 143 -7.70 -4.37 -10.83
CA THR A 143 -8.96 -4.77 -11.49
C THR A 143 -10.15 -4.72 -10.54
N VAL A 144 -9.95 -5.13 -9.29
CA VAL A 144 -10.95 -5.06 -8.22
C VAL A 144 -10.34 -4.39 -7.01
N GLN A 145 -10.96 -3.29 -6.58
CA GLN A 145 -10.69 -2.63 -5.31
C GLN A 145 -12.02 -2.43 -4.58
N ALA A 146 -12.35 -3.33 -3.65
CA ALA A 146 -13.66 -3.35 -3.01
C ALA A 146 -13.61 -3.78 -1.54
N THR A 147 -14.28 -3.00 -0.67
CA THR A 147 -14.54 -3.39 0.71
C THR A 147 -15.63 -4.47 0.79
N LYS A 148 -15.65 -5.22 1.89
CA LYS A 148 -16.68 -6.25 2.15
C LYS A 148 -18.09 -5.70 2.13
N SER A 149 -18.29 -4.55 2.76
CA SER A 149 -19.53 -3.77 2.73
C SER A 149 -20.02 -3.43 1.32
N ASN A 150 -19.12 -3.09 0.41
CA ASN A 150 -19.47 -2.73 -0.97
C ASN A 150 -19.88 -3.96 -1.80
N TYR A 151 -19.08 -5.03 -1.77
CA TYR A 151 -19.38 -6.19 -2.63
C TYR A 151 -20.47 -7.13 -2.11
N SER A 152 -20.87 -7.00 -0.84
CA SER A 152 -22.09 -7.65 -0.33
C SER A 152 -23.38 -6.92 -0.74
N ARG A 153 -23.26 -5.81 -1.51
CA ARG A 153 -24.36 -5.00 -2.08
C ARG A 153 -25.38 -4.52 -1.06
N VAL A 154 -24.98 -4.40 0.20
CA VAL A 154 -25.89 -4.02 1.30
C VAL A 154 -26.31 -2.53 1.21
N HIS A 155 -25.76 -1.80 0.24
CA HIS A 155 -26.03 -0.38 -0.03
C HIS A 155 -26.85 -0.15 -1.32
N GLY A 156 -27.32 -1.21 -1.98
CA GLY A 156 -28.09 -1.09 -3.22
C GLY A 156 -27.30 -0.59 -4.44
N GLY A 157 -25.97 -0.46 -4.32
CA GLY A 157 -25.10 -0.10 -5.45
C GLY A 157 -24.89 -1.26 -6.44
N SER A 158 -24.44 -0.89 -7.63
CA SER A 158 -24.10 -1.77 -8.74
C SER A 158 -23.11 -2.86 -8.34
N ALA A 159 -23.19 -3.99 -9.05
CA ALA A 159 -22.23 -5.05 -8.88
C ALA A 159 -20.81 -4.54 -9.19
N VAL A 160 -19.86 -4.84 -8.31
CA VAL A 160 -18.44 -4.53 -8.55
C VAL A 160 -17.98 -5.33 -9.79
N PRO A 161 -17.54 -4.70 -10.87
CA PRO A 161 -17.04 -5.38 -12.06
C PRO A 161 -15.95 -6.41 -11.71
N TYR A 162 -15.91 -7.53 -12.43
CA TYR A 162 -14.90 -8.59 -12.30
C TYR A 162 -14.77 -9.28 -10.93
N LEU A 163 -15.49 -8.87 -9.89
CA LEU A 163 -15.42 -9.44 -8.54
C LEU A 163 -15.56 -10.98 -8.50
N ARG A 164 -16.39 -11.53 -9.40
CA ARG A 164 -16.61 -12.98 -9.45
C ARG A 164 -15.35 -13.76 -9.82
N LEU A 165 -14.45 -13.18 -10.62
CA LEU A 165 -13.18 -13.82 -11.02
C LEU A 165 -12.32 -14.14 -9.79
N PHE A 166 -12.24 -13.22 -8.84
CA PHE A 166 -11.43 -13.37 -7.62
C PHE A 166 -12.13 -14.19 -6.55
N ARG A 167 -13.46 -14.04 -6.38
CA ARG A 167 -14.20 -14.77 -5.33
C ARG A 167 -14.36 -16.26 -5.63
N ARG A 168 -14.29 -16.65 -6.90
CA ARG A 168 -14.44 -18.03 -7.38
C ARG A 168 -13.21 -18.51 -8.14
N ALA A 169 -12.05 -17.87 -7.94
CA ALA A 169 -10.80 -18.29 -8.55
C ALA A 169 -10.51 -19.74 -8.17
N ALA A 170 -10.23 -20.57 -9.17
CA ALA A 170 -9.81 -21.94 -8.95
C ALA A 170 -8.34 -21.91 -8.44
N PRO A 171 -7.93 -22.78 -7.51
CA PRO A 171 -6.58 -22.72 -6.92
C PRO A 171 -5.43 -22.67 -7.94
N GLU A 172 -5.57 -23.37 -9.07
CA GLU A 172 -4.62 -23.40 -10.18
C GLU A 172 -4.50 -22.08 -10.94
N SER A 173 -5.50 -21.20 -10.85
CA SER A 173 -5.50 -19.88 -11.46
C SER A 173 -4.92 -18.80 -10.54
N VAL A 174 -4.68 -19.12 -9.27
CA VAL A 174 -4.17 -18.15 -8.29
C VAL A 174 -2.66 -18.05 -8.40
N ILE A 175 -2.18 -16.86 -8.78
CA ILE A 175 -0.75 -16.53 -8.84
C ILE A 175 -0.27 -16.03 -7.48
N ALA A 176 -1.09 -15.21 -6.82
CA ALA A 176 -0.84 -14.72 -5.47
C ALA A 176 -2.17 -14.54 -4.73
N ASP A 177 -2.21 -14.88 -3.43
CA ASP A 177 -3.36 -14.65 -2.57
C ASP A 177 -2.92 -14.57 -1.10
N VAL A 178 -2.80 -13.34 -0.60
CA VAL A 178 -2.21 -13.08 0.72
C VAL A 178 -2.92 -11.91 1.40
N LEU A 179 -3.09 -12.00 2.72
CA LEU A 179 -3.49 -10.85 3.52
C LEU A 179 -2.29 -9.96 3.75
N GLN A 180 -2.39 -8.68 3.41
CA GLN A 180 -1.36 -7.69 3.71
C GLN A 180 -1.91 -6.55 4.55
N SER A 181 -1.06 -6.01 5.42
CA SER A 181 -1.32 -4.86 6.30
C SER A 181 -1.39 -3.55 5.53
N GLU A 182 -2.15 -2.59 6.04
CA GLU A 182 -2.09 -1.18 5.58
C GLU A 182 -1.22 -0.34 6.54
N GLN A 183 -1.21 0.99 6.40
CA GLN A 183 -0.37 1.88 7.20
C GLN A 183 -0.65 1.75 8.72
N GLY A 184 0.33 1.28 9.48
CA GLY A 184 0.21 1.12 10.95
C GLY A 184 0.20 2.45 11.70
N SER A 185 0.64 3.54 11.08
CA SER A 185 0.53 4.89 11.63
C SER A 185 -0.88 5.45 11.63
N TRP A 186 -1.76 4.98 10.73
CA TRP A 186 -3.09 5.58 10.48
C TRP A 186 -4.25 4.61 10.56
N PHE A 187 -4.02 3.31 10.38
CA PHE A 187 -5.03 2.27 10.52
C PHE A 187 -4.77 1.36 11.70
N LEU A 188 -5.83 1.03 12.44
CA LEU A 188 -5.78 0.00 13.47
C LEU A 188 -5.99 -1.39 12.86
N ARG A 189 -4.90 -2.16 12.75
CA ARG A 189 -4.87 -3.59 12.38
C ARG A 189 -5.59 -3.89 11.06
N LYS A 190 -5.58 -2.92 10.15
CA LYS A 190 -6.23 -3.03 8.85
C LYS A 190 -5.42 -3.95 7.95
N ARG A 191 -6.14 -4.82 7.24
CA ARG A 191 -5.59 -5.66 6.18
C ARG A 191 -6.54 -5.73 5.01
N ASN A 192 -5.98 -6.02 3.84
CA ASN A 192 -6.72 -6.38 2.64
C ASN A 192 -6.19 -7.68 2.06
N ARG A 193 -7.06 -8.44 1.38
CA ARG A 193 -6.70 -9.64 0.62
C ARG A 193 -6.19 -9.18 -0.74
N ASN A 194 -4.88 -9.36 -0.96
CA ASN A 194 -4.19 -9.04 -2.19
C ASN A 194 -4.17 -10.29 -3.05
N MET A 195 -4.73 -10.22 -4.25
CA MET A 195 -4.88 -11.36 -5.15
C MET A 195 -4.38 -11.04 -6.56
N ILE A 196 -3.75 -12.02 -7.17
CA ILE A 196 -3.47 -12.04 -8.61
C ILE A 196 -4.01 -13.36 -9.15
N VAL A 197 -4.87 -13.28 -10.16
CA VAL A 197 -5.54 -14.46 -10.74
C VAL A 197 -5.37 -14.46 -12.24
N GLU A 198 -5.00 -15.60 -12.81
CA GLU A 198 -5.01 -15.82 -14.25
C GLU A 198 -6.45 -16.03 -14.73
N VAL A 199 -6.83 -15.38 -15.83
CA VAL A 199 -8.19 -15.38 -16.36
C VAL A 199 -8.20 -15.75 -17.84
N GLY A 200 -9.32 -16.33 -18.28
CA GLY A 200 -9.50 -16.78 -19.65
C GLY A 200 -9.85 -15.66 -20.64
N PRO A 201 -9.96 -15.99 -21.94
CA PRO A 201 -10.21 -15.04 -23.01
C PRO A 201 -11.58 -14.33 -22.94
N GLU A 202 -12.51 -14.84 -22.15
CA GLU A 202 -13.82 -14.24 -21.86
C GLU A 202 -13.73 -12.97 -21.00
N ALA A 203 -12.62 -12.73 -20.33
CA ALA A 203 -12.40 -11.51 -19.56
C ALA A 203 -12.00 -10.35 -20.51
N GLU A 204 -13.00 -9.59 -20.95
CA GLU A 204 -12.81 -8.37 -21.75
C GLU A 204 -12.66 -7.13 -20.86
N ALA A 205 -11.88 -6.14 -21.31
CA ALA A 205 -11.75 -4.88 -20.61
C ALA A 205 -12.97 -3.99 -20.84
N GLY A 206 -13.62 -3.57 -19.75
CA GLY A 206 -14.68 -2.56 -19.78
C GLY A 206 -14.11 -1.17 -20.05
N GLU A 207 -15.00 -0.17 -20.18
CA GLU A 207 -14.60 1.18 -20.61
C GLU A 207 -13.49 1.81 -19.74
N ASP A 208 -13.56 1.60 -18.42
CA ASP A 208 -12.64 2.14 -17.42
C ASP A 208 -11.48 1.19 -17.09
N PHE A 209 -11.27 0.17 -17.91
CA PHE A 209 -10.22 -0.82 -17.74
C PHE A 209 -9.29 -0.87 -18.95
N VAL A 210 -8.04 -1.26 -18.69
CA VAL A 210 -7.00 -1.42 -19.71
C VAL A 210 -6.12 -2.62 -19.40
N TRP A 211 -5.83 -3.42 -20.41
CA TRP A 211 -4.80 -4.46 -20.35
C TRP A 211 -3.43 -3.83 -20.61
N LEU A 212 -2.50 -3.99 -19.67
CA LEU A 212 -1.12 -3.49 -19.78
C LEU A 212 -0.14 -4.63 -19.57
N THR A 213 0.96 -4.67 -20.32
CA THR A 213 2.07 -5.56 -19.95
C THR A 213 2.69 -5.09 -18.63
N LEU A 214 3.47 -5.96 -17.99
CA LEU A 214 4.23 -5.60 -16.80
C LEU A 214 5.28 -4.53 -17.10
N GLY A 215 5.90 -4.57 -18.29
CA GLY A 215 6.83 -3.53 -18.76
C GLY A 215 6.17 -2.14 -18.88
N GLN A 216 4.92 -2.08 -19.39
CA GLN A 216 4.14 -0.84 -19.40
C GLN A 216 3.82 -0.38 -17.98
N VAL A 217 3.40 -1.28 -17.08
CA VAL A 217 3.14 -0.93 -15.67
C VAL A 217 4.41 -0.40 -14.99
N HIS A 218 5.59 -0.98 -15.23
CA HIS A 218 6.87 -0.50 -14.72
C HIS A 218 7.21 0.91 -15.21
N ALA A 219 6.96 1.21 -16.48
CA ALA A 219 7.15 2.57 -17.01
C ALA A 219 6.20 3.58 -16.34
N LEU A 220 4.96 3.18 -16.05
CA LEU A 220 3.97 4.01 -15.38
C LEU A 220 4.22 4.16 -13.87
N LEU A 221 4.89 3.20 -13.22
CA LEU A 221 5.34 3.32 -11.83
C LEU A 221 6.33 4.48 -11.64
N ARG A 222 7.07 4.84 -12.69
CA ARG A 222 8.00 5.99 -12.69
C ARG A 222 7.32 7.35 -12.85
N GLN A 223 5.98 7.39 -12.89
CA GLN A 223 5.22 8.63 -12.99
C GLN A 223 4.52 8.96 -11.67
N ASP A 224 4.62 10.22 -11.28
CA ASP A 224 4.05 10.73 -10.05
C ASP A 224 2.55 10.46 -9.95
N ASN A 225 2.16 9.89 -8.82
CA ASN A 225 0.77 9.68 -8.42
C ASN A 225 -0.06 8.97 -9.51
N LEU A 226 0.53 8.02 -10.25
CA LEU A 226 -0.16 7.35 -11.36
C LEU A 226 -0.68 5.95 -11.01
N ILE A 227 0.20 5.04 -10.61
CA ILE A 227 -0.19 3.73 -10.11
C ILE A 227 -0.57 3.87 -8.63
N ASN A 228 -1.83 3.62 -8.28
CA ASN A 228 -2.34 3.86 -6.93
C ASN A 228 -1.73 2.88 -5.90
N MET A 229 -1.87 3.20 -4.62
CA MET A 229 -1.30 2.41 -3.53
C MET A 229 -1.73 0.94 -3.56
N ASP A 230 -3.03 0.70 -3.78
CA ASP A 230 -3.61 -0.65 -3.83
C ASP A 230 -3.03 -1.49 -4.99
N ALA A 231 -2.72 -0.87 -6.13
CA ALA A 231 -2.04 -1.55 -7.23
C ALA A 231 -0.60 -1.89 -6.86
N ARG A 232 0.15 -0.97 -6.24
CA ARG A 232 1.54 -1.20 -5.84
C ARG A 232 1.68 -2.36 -4.84
N THR A 233 0.76 -2.46 -3.87
CA THR A 233 0.75 -3.59 -2.92
C THR A 233 0.39 -4.93 -3.56
N VAL A 234 -0.52 -4.96 -4.55
CA VAL A 234 -0.82 -6.22 -5.26
C VAL A 234 0.34 -6.60 -6.18
N LEU A 235 0.91 -5.64 -6.92
CA LEU A 235 2.07 -5.85 -7.80
C LEU A 235 3.29 -6.37 -7.05
N SER A 236 3.52 -5.92 -5.81
CA SER A 236 4.63 -6.44 -5.00
C SER A 236 4.47 -7.94 -4.68
N CYS A 237 3.27 -8.50 -4.77
CA CYS A 237 3.01 -9.92 -4.52
C CYS A 237 3.18 -10.81 -5.76
N LEU A 238 3.55 -10.26 -6.92
CA LEU A 238 3.93 -11.07 -8.07
C LEU A 238 5.16 -11.94 -7.72
N PRO A 239 5.23 -13.21 -8.18
CA PRO A 239 6.46 -14.00 -8.08
C PRO A 239 7.64 -13.26 -8.72
N ASP A 240 8.81 -13.23 -8.08
CA ASP A 240 9.98 -12.55 -8.67
C ASP A 240 10.43 -13.27 -9.95
N TRP A 241 10.30 -12.59 -11.09
CA TRP A 241 10.67 -13.14 -12.41
C TRP A 241 12.13 -12.91 -12.77
N ARG A 242 12.90 -12.16 -11.97
CA ARG A 242 14.25 -11.70 -12.33
C ARG A 242 15.35 -12.77 -12.21
N GLN A 243 15.01 -13.97 -11.74
CA GLN A 243 15.90 -15.15 -11.66
C GLN A 243 17.33 -14.84 -11.15
N GLU A 244 17.46 -13.98 -10.14
CA GLU A 244 18.75 -13.71 -9.50
C GLU A 244 19.26 -14.95 -8.75
N ASP A 245 20.58 -15.06 -8.50
CA ASP A 245 21.16 -16.20 -7.77
C ASP A 245 20.59 -16.29 -6.34
N THR A 246 19.57 -17.14 -6.18
CA THR A 246 18.84 -17.34 -4.92
C THR A 246 19.66 -18.08 -3.87
N ARG A 247 20.91 -18.46 -4.15
CA ARG A 247 21.74 -19.31 -3.28
C ARG A 247 22.68 -18.52 -2.36
N ARG A 248 22.80 -17.21 -2.57
CA ARG A 248 23.74 -16.35 -1.85
C ARG A 248 23.01 -15.17 -1.22
N ALA A 249 23.28 -14.93 0.05
CA ALA A 249 22.78 -13.79 0.81
C ALA A 249 23.76 -13.51 1.96
N LEU A 250 23.83 -12.26 2.43
CA LEU A 250 24.65 -11.89 3.59
C LEU A 250 24.20 -12.61 4.86
N HIS A 251 22.91 -12.93 4.94
CA HIS A 251 22.29 -13.67 6.04
C HIS A 251 21.47 -14.83 5.47
N ALA A 252 21.57 -16.00 6.08
CA ALA A 252 20.72 -17.13 5.73
C ALA A 252 19.26 -16.86 6.11
N ASP A 253 18.31 -17.50 5.42
CA ASP A 253 16.87 -17.26 5.67
C ASP A 253 16.47 -17.56 7.12
N ARG A 254 17.12 -18.53 7.79
CA ARG A 254 16.87 -18.79 9.22
C ARG A 254 17.29 -17.62 10.10
N GLU A 255 18.33 -16.90 9.73
CA GLU A 255 18.84 -15.76 10.48
C GLU A 255 17.91 -14.57 10.29
N ILE A 256 17.41 -14.34 9.07
CA ILE A 256 16.36 -13.33 8.82
C ILE A 256 15.10 -13.63 9.63
N ARG A 257 14.58 -14.86 9.58
CA ARG A 257 13.40 -15.25 10.38
C ARG A 257 13.65 -15.12 11.89
N SER A 258 14.83 -15.52 12.37
CA SER A 258 15.21 -15.39 13.77
C SER A 258 15.32 -13.92 14.19
N TRP A 259 15.87 -13.06 13.33
CA TRP A 259 15.94 -11.62 13.55
C TRP A 259 14.55 -10.98 13.65
N ILE A 260 13.64 -11.26 12.72
CA ILE A 260 12.26 -10.77 12.77
C ILE A 260 11.57 -11.23 14.06
N THR A 261 11.71 -12.52 14.39
CA THR A 261 11.13 -13.10 15.62
C THR A 261 11.66 -12.39 16.86
N ARG A 262 12.97 -12.16 16.92
CA ARG A 262 13.61 -11.47 18.03
C ARG A 262 13.11 -10.04 18.17
N ARG A 263 13.04 -9.27 17.09
CA ARG A 263 12.53 -7.89 17.10
C ARG A 263 11.06 -7.81 17.53
N ARG A 264 10.22 -8.77 17.11
CA ARG A 264 8.82 -8.86 17.59
C ARG A 264 8.72 -9.21 19.08
N ALA A 265 9.69 -9.93 19.63
CA ALA A 265 9.70 -10.33 21.02
C ALA A 265 10.30 -9.26 21.96
N GLU A 266 11.23 -8.46 21.46
CA GLU A 266 11.94 -7.44 22.24
C GLU A 266 11.22 -6.08 22.23
N HIS A 267 10.59 -5.69 21.12
CA HIS A 267 9.84 -4.44 21.08
C HIS A 267 8.55 -4.53 21.87
N GLU A 268 8.29 -3.50 22.67
CA GLU A 268 7.08 -3.36 23.44
C GLU A 268 6.22 -2.24 22.85
N VAL A 269 5.04 -2.60 22.32
CA VAL A 269 4.03 -1.63 21.87
C VAL A 269 2.70 -1.96 22.56
N GLU A 270 2.34 -1.14 23.55
CA GLU A 270 1.05 -1.20 24.22
C GLU A 270 0.07 -0.27 23.52
N VAL A 271 -1.09 -0.81 23.14
CA VAL A 271 -2.12 -0.08 22.40
C VAL A 271 -3.46 -0.22 23.11
N VAL A 272 -3.94 0.89 23.66
CA VAL A 272 -5.22 0.96 24.37
C VAL A 272 -6.20 1.81 23.56
N PRO A 273 -7.30 1.22 23.03
CA PRO A 273 -8.37 1.99 22.42
C PRO A 273 -9.01 2.93 23.45
N ILE A 274 -9.17 4.19 23.10
CA ILE A 274 -9.84 5.22 23.91
C ILE A 274 -10.87 5.96 23.04
N GLY A 275 -11.74 6.77 23.63
CA GLY A 275 -12.57 7.68 22.85
C GLY A 275 -11.72 8.70 22.09
N LEU A 276 -12.12 9.08 20.88
CA LEU A 276 -11.49 10.17 20.13
C LEU A 276 -11.49 11.49 20.93
N ALA A 277 -12.47 11.73 21.81
CA ALA A 277 -12.47 12.91 22.69
C ALA A 277 -11.39 12.86 23.77
N GLU A 278 -10.79 11.69 24.04
CA GLU A 278 -9.77 11.48 25.07
C GLU A 278 -8.33 11.54 24.52
N THR A 279 -8.15 11.80 23.21
CA THR A 279 -6.81 11.92 22.61
C THR A 279 -6.15 13.24 23.03
N ALA A 280 -5.24 13.17 24.01
CA ALA A 280 -4.44 14.31 24.45
C ALA A 280 -3.58 14.87 23.29
N GLY A 281 -3.48 16.20 23.22
CA GLY A 281 -2.76 16.92 22.17
C GLY A 281 -3.53 17.06 20.86
N TRP A 282 -4.75 16.51 20.75
CA TRP A 282 -5.60 16.62 19.57
C TRP A 282 -6.88 17.38 19.88
N HIS A 283 -7.28 18.28 18.97
CA HIS A 283 -8.45 19.12 19.13
C HIS A 283 -9.40 18.99 17.95
N ARG A 284 -10.70 18.91 18.27
CA ARG A 284 -11.78 18.96 17.30
C ARG A 284 -12.30 20.39 17.17
N THR A 285 -12.28 20.94 15.96
CA THR A 285 -12.97 22.18 15.58
C THR A 285 -14.24 21.84 14.79
N ALA A 286 -14.89 22.85 14.20
CA ALA A 286 -16.01 22.62 13.29
C ALA A 286 -15.59 21.88 12.00
N ASP A 287 -14.32 22.00 11.59
CA ASP A 287 -13.84 21.59 10.26
C ASP A 287 -12.83 20.44 10.30
N GLU A 288 -12.12 20.26 11.41
CA GLU A 288 -11.05 19.26 11.50
C GLU A 288 -10.80 18.72 12.91
N VAL A 289 -10.18 17.52 12.97
CA VAL A 289 -9.52 17.00 14.17
C VAL A 289 -8.03 17.01 13.90
N ALA A 290 -7.27 17.85 14.61
CA ALA A 290 -5.85 18.08 14.33
C ALA A 290 -5.02 18.13 15.62
N HIS A 291 -3.73 17.84 15.50
CA HIS A 291 -2.79 17.96 16.61
C HIS A 291 -2.51 19.44 16.92
N GLU A 292 -2.36 19.82 18.19
CA GLU A 292 -2.14 21.20 18.65
C GLU A 292 -0.91 21.87 18.04
N ARG A 293 0.06 21.06 17.61
CA ARG A 293 1.31 21.50 16.96
C ARG A 293 1.25 21.54 15.42
N ALA A 294 0.10 21.25 14.82
CA ALA A 294 -0.08 21.09 13.38
C ALA A 294 0.90 20.08 12.73
N LEU A 295 1.24 19.02 13.49
CA LEU A 295 2.08 17.91 13.04
C LEU A 295 1.23 16.68 12.70
N TYR A 296 1.87 15.66 12.13
CA TYR A 296 1.32 14.34 11.83
C TYR A 296 0.27 14.37 10.71
N PHE A 297 -0.97 14.63 11.06
CA PHE A 297 -2.11 14.64 10.14
C PHE A 297 -3.29 15.37 10.78
N LYS A 298 -4.35 15.52 10.01
CA LYS A 298 -5.68 15.92 10.48
C LYS A 298 -6.75 15.05 9.86
N VAL A 299 -7.89 14.96 10.53
CA VAL A 299 -9.11 14.38 9.96
C VAL A 299 -10.01 15.51 9.51
N VAL A 300 -10.45 15.48 8.26
CA VAL A 300 -11.31 16.49 7.64
C VAL A 300 -12.57 15.85 7.09
N ALA A 301 -13.62 16.64 6.89
CA ALA A 301 -14.83 16.23 6.20
C ALA A 301 -14.83 16.73 4.75
N VAL A 302 -15.27 15.88 3.82
CA VAL A 302 -15.46 16.27 2.42
C VAL A 302 -16.85 15.92 1.91
N ASP A 303 -17.39 16.79 1.07
CA ASP A 303 -18.51 16.52 0.19
C ASP A 303 -18.00 16.20 -1.22
N VAL A 304 -18.48 15.11 -1.78
CA VAL A 304 -18.06 14.61 -3.09
C VAL A 304 -19.26 14.58 -4.01
N SER A 305 -19.12 15.20 -5.18
CA SER A 305 -20.09 15.09 -6.26
C SER A 305 -19.44 14.57 -7.54
N SER A 306 -20.16 13.70 -8.24
CA SER A 306 -19.71 13.11 -9.50
C SER A 306 -20.89 13.04 -10.47
N ARG A 307 -20.66 13.42 -11.73
CA ARG A 307 -21.71 13.45 -12.77
C ARG A 307 -22.05 12.07 -13.34
N ARG A 308 -21.19 11.06 -13.15
CA ARG A 308 -21.28 9.73 -13.80
C ARG A 308 -21.45 8.56 -12.81
N ARG A 309 -21.33 8.79 -11.50
CA ARG A 309 -21.46 7.74 -10.49
C ARG A 309 -22.93 7.50 -10.13
N GLU A 310 -23.25 6.25 -9.86
CA GLU A 310 -24.58 5.78 -9.46
C GLU A 310 -25.13 6.48 -8.20
N VAL A 311 -24.24 6.83 -7.27
CA VAL A 311 -24.51 7.75 -6.16
C VAL A 311 -23.95 9.12 -6.56
N PRO A 312 -24.81 10.09 -6.94
CA PRO A 312 -24.38 11.35 -7.54
C PRO A 312 -23.65 12.27 -6.55
N SER A 313 -23.87 12.07 -5.25
CA SER A 313 -23.12 12.75 -4.20
C SER A 313 -23.07 11.93 -2.92
N TRP A 314 -21.95 11.99 -2.21
CA TRP A 314 -21.81 11.46 -0.86
C TRP A 314 -20.85 12.35 -0.08
N SER A 315 -20.83 12.20 1.24
CA SER A 315 -19.86 12.87 2.09
C SER A 315 -19.14 11.86 2.97
N GLN A 316 -17.87 12.09 3.25
CA GLN A 316 -17.08 11.21 4.11
C GLN A 316 -15.95 11.96 4.82
N PRO A 317 -15.45 11.41 5.93
CA PRO A 317 -14.17 11.83 6.47
C PRO A 317 -13.02 11.40 5.55
N LEU A 318 -11.91 12.14 5.61
CA LEU A 318 -10.61 11.75 5.07
C LEU A 318 -9.52 12.14 6.08
N LEU A 319 -8.46 11.35 6.15
CA LEU A 319 -7.24 11.70 6.87
C LEU A 319 -6.29 12.43 5.90
N GLU A 320 -5.73 13.54 6.33
CA GLU A 320 -4.83 14.38 5.54
C GLU A 320 -3.52 14.60 6.31
N PRO A 321 -2.41 14.00 5.87
CA PRO A 321 -1.10 14.22 6.49
C PRO A 321 -0.63 15.67 6.39
N HIS A 322 0.16 16.11 7.36
CA HIS A 322 0.91 17.35 7.27
C HIS A 322 2.28 17.06 6.65
N GLY A 323 2.67 17.81 5.61
CA GLY A 323 3.95 17.61 4.92
C GLY A 323 3.95 16.43 3.94
N THR A 324 5.08 16.26 3.25
CA THR A 324 5.31 15.17 2.31
C THR A 324 6.20 14.13 2.97
N GLY A 325 5.78 12.86 2.97
CA GLY A 325 6.57 11.78 3.50
C GLY A 325 7.88 11.56 2.72
N VAL A 326 8.89 11.02 3.39
CA VAL A 326 10.11 10.49 2.77
C VAL A 326 10.16 9.00 3.07
N VAL A 327 10.22 8.21 2.01
CA VAL A 327 10.24 6.75 2.09
C VAL A 327 11.40 6.24 1.24
N ALA A 328 12.52 5.90 1.86
CA ALA A 328 13.75 5.54 1.17
C ALA A 328 14.20 4.11 1.46
N LEU A 329 14.64 3.41 0.41
CA LEU A 329 15.29 2.11 0.48
C LEU A 329 16.74 2.24 0.01
N PHE A 330 17.68 2.02 0.92
CA PHE A 330 19.09 1.90 0.55
C PHE A 330 19.34 0.50 0.00
N VAL A 331 20.02 0.42 -1.14
CA VAL A 331 20.38 -0.82 -1.81
C VAL A 331 21.87 -0.89 -2.05
N ARG A 332 22.48 -2.08 -1.99
CA ARG A 332 23.87 -2.30 -2.38
C ARG A 332 24.07 -3.71 -2.92
N ARG A 333 25.20 -3.94 -3.58
CA ARG A 333 25.65 -5.30 -3.91
C ARG A 333 26.66 -5.79 -2.87
N VAL A 334 26.45 -7.00 -2.37
CA VAL A 334 27.38 -7.73 -1.51
C VAL A 334 27.82 -8.97 -2.29
N ASP A 335 29.10 -9.08 -2.64
CA ASP A 335 29.64 -10.13 -3.50
C ASP A 335 28.83 -10.34 -4.81
N GLY A 336 28.39 -9.22 -5.39
CA GLY A 336 27.60 -9.18 -6.62
C GLY A 336 26.09 -9.37 -6.43
N VAL A 337 25.61 -9.74 -5.23
CA VAL A 337 24.20 -9.99 -4.93
C VAL A 337 23.53 -8.72 -4.38
N PRO A 338 22.41 -8.25 -4.96
CA PRO A 338 21.70 -7.08 -4.45
C PRO A 338 21.07 -7.35 -3.08
N HIS A 339 21.17 -6.36 -2.21
CA HIS A 339 20.55 -6.33 -0.89
C HIS A 339 19.90 -4.97 -0.68
N ALA A 340 18.77 -4.96 0.03
CA ALA A 340 18.10 -3.78 0.51
C ALA A 340 18.25 -3.69 2.03
N LEU A 341 18.44 -2.49 2.58
CA LEU A 341 18.51 -2.27 4.01
C LEU A 341 17.11 -2.03 4.57
N LEU A 342 16.54 -3.04 5.21
CA LEU A 342 15.20 -2.98 5.78
C LEU A 342 15.27 -2.64 7.26
N ARG A 343 14.22 -2.02 7.77
CA ARG A 343 14.04 -1.75 9.20
C ARG A 343 12.89 -2.58 9.76
N ALA A 344 13.16 -3.32 10.83
CA ALA A 344 12.13 -3.84 11.73
C ALA A 344 11.46 -2.66 12.43
N ARG A 345 10.29 -2.24 11.95
CA ARG A 345 9.59 -1.05 12.42
C ARG A 345 8.40 -1.42 13.27
N ALA A 346 8.27 -0.78 14.44
CA ALA A 346 7.09 -0.90 15.28
C ALA A 346 6.13 0.28 15.04
N GLU A 347 4.85 0.00 14.81
CA GLU A 347 3.79 1.01 14.65
C GLU A 347 2.54 0.59 15.42
N PRO A 348 1.78 1.55 15.99
CA PRO A 348 0.66 1.23 16.89
C PRO A 348 -0.51 0.51 16.19
N GLY A 349 -0.60 0.65 14.88
CA GLY A 349 -1.62 0.01 14.06
C GLY A 349 -1.28 -1.40 13.60
N PHE A 350 -0.05 -1.88 13.80
CA PHE A 350 0.31 -3.25 13.41
C PHE A 350 -0.37 -4.29 14.31
N LEU A 351 -0.52 -5.50 13.76
CA LEU A 351 -1.03 -6.64 14.53
C LEU A 351 0.08 -7.29 15.36
N ASP A 352 1.23 -7.55 14.74
CA ASP A 352 2.32 -8.37 15.29
C ASP A 352 3.53 -7.52 15.73
N VAL A 353 3.26 -6.35 16.35
CA VAL A 353 4.24 -5.37 16.86
C VAL A 353 5.11 -4.73 15.78
N VAL A 354 5.88 -5.55 15.06
CA VAL A 354 6.87 -5.16 14.06
C VAL A 354 6.54 -5.73 12.69
N GLU A 355 6.66 -4.88 11.68
CA GLU A 355 6.75 -5.25 10.27
C GLU A 355 8.03 -4.67 9.64
N LEU A 356 8.53 -5.29 8.58
CA LEU A 356 9.68 -4.78 7.83
C LEU A 356 9.25 -3.60 6.97
N GLY A 357 9.81 -2.44 7.26
CA GLY A 357 9.67 -1.21 6.49
C GLY A 357 10.96 -0.83 5.76
N PRO A 358 10.90 0.23 4.93
CA PRO A 358 12.06 0.80 4.26
C PRO A 358 13.11 1.31 5.25
N THR A 359 14.30 1.62 4.74
CA THR A 359 15.40 2.19 5.55
C THR A 359 14.96 3.47 6.25
N VAL A 360 14.31 4.36 5.51
CA VAL A 360 13.71 5.60 6.02
C VAL A 360 12.23 5.59 5.73
N GLN A 361 11.42 5.89 6.75
CA GLN A 361 9.97 6.08 6.63
C GLN A 361 9.55 7.11 7.68
N CYS A 362 9.34 8.34 7.25
CA CYS A 362 8.89 9.43 8.11
C CYS A 362 8.29 10.58 7.31
N VAL A 363 7.72 11.55 8.01
CA VAL A 363 7.48 12.90 7.50
C VAL A 363 8.52 13.79 8.19
N PRO A 364 9.49 14.39 7.47
CA PRO A 364 10.60 15.12 8.07
C PRO A 364 10.17 16.22 9.05
N GLU A 365 9.09 16.94 8.73
CA GLU A 365 8.55 18.05 9.53
C GLU A 365 8.11 17.60 10.94
N ASN A 366 7.70 16.33 11.09
CA ASN A 366 7.35 15.77 12.40
C ASN A 366 8.55 15.64 13.33
N TYR A 367 9.78 15.72 12.82
CA TYR A 367 11.02 15.58 13.58
C TYR A 367 11.88 16.85 13.58
N ALA A 368 11.49 17.89 12.82
CA ALA A 368 12.28 19.11 12.68
C ALA A 368 12.53 19.88 13.99
N HIS A 369 11.71 19.62 15.01
CA HIS A 369 11.84 20.21 16.35
C HIS A 369 12.74 19.40 17.30
N LEU A 370 13.18 18.22 16.88
CA LEU A 370 14.04 17.33 17.66
C LEU A 370 15.52 17.53 17.28
N PRO A 371 16.45 17.29 18.21
CA PRO A 371 17.88 17.31 17.88
C PRO A 371 18.21 16.20 16.88
N ALA A 372 19.30 16.37 16.13
CA ALA A 372 19.69 15.44 15.06
C ALA A 372 19.82 13.97 15.53
N ALA A 373 20.24 13.74 16.79
CA ALA A 373 20.37 12.40 17.37
C ALA A 373 19.02 11.68 17.55
N ASP A 374 17.91 12.42 17.65
CA ASP A 374 16.56 11.89 17.83
C ASP A 374 15.76 11.87 16.51
N GLN A 375 16.36 12.31 15.41
CA GLN A 375 15.76 12.20 14.08
C GLN A 375 15.82 10.76 13.55
N PRO A 376 14.94 10.38 12.60
CA PRO A 376 14.96 9.05 12.03
C PRO A 376 16.34 8.71 11.44
N PRO A 377 16.92 7.55 11.78
CA PRO A 377 18.20 7.14 11.22
C PRO A 377 18.18 7.14 9.69
N TYR A 378 19.31 7.52 9.08
CA TYR A 378 19.51 7.68 7.63
C TYR A 378 18.66 8.76 6.95
N LEU A 379 17.83 9.53 7.64
CA LEU A 379 17.02 10.59 7.01
C LEU A 379 17.89 11.65 6.33
N ALA A 380 18.87 12.20 7.04
CA ALA A 380 19.77 13.21 6.49
C ALA A 380 20.51 12.68 5.25
N GLU A 381 20.97 11.44 5.29
CA GLU A 381 21.64 10.77 4.18
C GLU A 381 20.71 10.57 2.98
N ALA A 382 19.47 10.15 3.22
CA ALA A 382 18.48 9.95 2.16
C ALA A 382 18.13 11.26 1.46
N LEU A 383 17.99 12.35 2.22
CA LEU A 383 17.73 13.68 1.67
C LEU A 383 18.91 14.20 0.87
N ALA A 384 20.14 14.03 1.36
CA ALA A 384 21.35 14.47 0.68
C ALA A 384 21.61 13.72 -0.64
N ARG A 385 21.19 12.45 -0.72
CA ARG A 385 21.40 11.58 -1.90
C ARG A 385 20.18 11.48 -2.83
N ALA A 386 19.11 12.21 -2.54
CA ALA A 386 17.85 12.06 -3.27
C ALA A 386 17.98 12.33 -4.78
N ASP A 387 18.77 13.33 -5.17
CA ASP A 387 18.94 13.73 -6.59
C ASP A 387 19.71 12.68 -7.42
N GLY A 388 20.44 11.77 -6.77
CA GLY A 388 21.16 10.67 -7.40
C GLY A 388 20.46 9.31 -7.24
N ALA A 389 19.22 9.28 -6.75
CA ALA A 389 18.50 8.04 -6.51
C ALA A 389 18.18 7.31 -7.85
N ALA A 390 18.29 5.98 -7.85
CA ALA A 390 17.94 5.14 -8.99
C ALA A 390 16.42 5.13 -9.27
N TYR A 391 15.64 5.44 -8.23
CA TYR A 391 14.20 5.68 -8.30
C TYR A 391 13.86 6.89 -7.42
N ASP A 392 13.13 7.84 -7.98
CA ASP A 392 12.62 9.02 -7.28
C ASP A 392 11.27 9.42 -7.85
N VAL A 393 10.20 9.13 -7.12
CA VAL A 393 8.82 9.36 -7.56
C VAL A 393 7.96 9.79 -6.39
N VAL A 394 7.12 10.80 -6.57
CA VAL A 394 6.11 11.19 -5.60
C VAL A 394 4.85 10.36 -5.83
N LEU A 395 4.49 9.55 -4.85
CA LEU A 395 3.32 8.68 -4.91
C LEU A 395 2.36 9.00 -3.76
N SER A 396 1.07 8.85 -4.03
CA SER A 396 0.03 9.00 -3.02
C SER A 396 -0.46 7.66 -2.47
N GLU A 397 -1.03 7.73 -1.26
CA GLU A 397 -1.68 6.63 -0.54
C GLU A 397 -3.15 6.44 -1.01
N GLU A 398 -3.90 5.49 -0.44
CA GLU A 398 -5.30 5.17 -0.82
C GLU A 398 -6.25 6.39 -0.77
N GLY A 399 -6.66 6.90 -1.94
CA GLY A 399 -7.54 8.06 -2.06
C GLY A 399 -8.95 7.87 -1.50
N GLY A 400 -9.36 6.64 -1.20
CA GLY A 400 -10.61 6.34 -0.51
C GLY A 400 -10.62 6.74 0.97
N ARG A 401 -9.45 6.95 1.58
CA ARG A 401 -9.28 7.24 3.02
C ARG A 401 -8.37 8.43 3.29
N PHE A 402 -7.44 8.67 2.39
CA PHE A 402 -6.41 9.68 2.56
C PHE A 402 -6.55 10.79 1.53
N ARG A 403 -6.55 12.03 2.00
CA ARG A 403 -6.53 13.23 1.14
C ARG A 403 -5.10 13.72 1.05
N ASN A 404 -4.59 13.88 -0.17
CA ASN A 404 -3.26 14.45 -0.42
C ASN A 404 -2.12 13.81 0.40
N ALA A 405 -2.28 12.54 0.79
CA ALA A 405 -1.23 11.81 1.49
C ALA A 405 -0.18 11.39 0.47
N GLN A 406 0.88 12.19 0.36
CA GLN A 406 1.98 11.97 -0.58
C GLN A 406 3.27 11.67 0.16
N SER A 407 4.07 10.80 -0.44
CA SER A 407 5.46 10.56 -0.05
C SER A 407 6.36 10.57 -1.28
N ARG A 408 7.58 11.09 -1.14
CA ARG A 408 8.68 10.90 -2.10
C ARG A 408 9.31 9.54 -1.83
N TYR A 409 9.16 8.61 -2.76
CA TYR A 409 9.70 7.26 -2.67
C TYR A 409 11.05 7.20 -3.38
N LEU A 410 12.08 6.73 -2.66
CA LEU A 410 13.47 6.75 -3.11
C LEU A 410 14.08 5.33 -3.07
N ILE A 411 14.82 4.96 -4.10
CA ILE A 411 15.76 3.82 -4.06
C ILE A 411 17.15 4.38 -4.28
N ILE A 412 18.00 4.27 -3.26
CA ILE A 412 19.31 4.93 -3.21
C ILE A 412 20.40 3.88 -3.17
N GLU A 413 21.36 3.97 -4.08
CA GLU A 413 22.55 3.12 -4.02
C GLU A 413 23.43 3.54 -2.84
N ALA A 414 23.70 2.59 -1.96
CA ALA A 414 24.54 2.75 -0.78
C ALA A 414 25.98 2.36 -1.11
N GLU A 415 26.92 3.09 -0.52
CA GLU A 415 28.33 2.72 -0.51
C GLU A 415 28.54 1.44 0.30
N SER A 416 29.63 0.71 0.01
CA SER A 416 29.91 -0.59 0.63
C SER A 416 30.09 -0.51 2.15
N ASP A 417 30.46 0.66 2.68
CA ASP A 417 30.76 0.92 4.07
C ASP A 417 29.63 1.61 4.85
N LEU A 418 28.44 1.82 4.25
CA LEU A 418 27.28 2.39 4.95
C LEU A 418 27.00 1.57 6.24
N PRO A 419 27.18 2.17 7.43
CA PRO A 419 27.11 1.41 8.68
C PRO A 419 25.67 1.00 8.97
N THR A 420 25.48 -0.18 9.55
CA THR A 420 24.20 -0.60 10.13
C THR A 420 24.13 -0.08 11.57
N VAL A 421 23.28 0.92 11.81
CA VAL A 421 23.34 1.75 13.04
C VAL A 421 22.62 1.13 14.26
N SER A 422 21.80 0.11 14.06
CA SER A 422 21.15 -0.66 15.14
C SER A 422 20.73 -2.04 14.67
N ASP A 423 20.38 -2.91 15.62
CA ASP A 423 19.85 -4.25 15.35
C ASP A 423 18.47 -4.26 14.70
N ASP A 424 17.79 -3.11 14.64
CA ASP A 424 16.53 -2.95 13.90
C ASP A 424 16.74 -2.93 12.40
N PHE A 425 17.99 -2.81 11.93
CA PHE A 425 18.30 -2.79 10.52
C PHE A 425 18.95 -4.10 10.08
N ARG A 426 18.58 -4.56 8.88
CA ARG A 426 19.18 -5.75 8.27
C ARG A 426 19.21 -5.61 6.76
N TRP A 427 20.33 -6.01 6.16
CA TRP A 427 20.43 -6.19 4.71
C TRP A 427 19.73 -7.49 4.33
N VAL A 428 18.76 -7.41 3.41
CA VAL A 428 17.92 -8.52 2.97
C VAL A 428 17.93 -8.58 1.45
N THR A 429 18.05 -9.76 0.86
CA THR A 429 18.01 -9.89 -0.60
C THR A 429 16.58 -9.74 -1.14
N PRO A 430 16.40 -9.33 -2.41
CA PRO A 430 15.09 -9.34 -3.06
C PRO A 430 14.40 -10.71 -3.00
N CYS A 431 15.15 -11.81 -3.14
CA CYS A 431 14.61 -13.17 -3.02
C CYS A 431 14.07 -13.46 -1.61
N GLN A 432 14.75 -13.01 -0.56
CA GLN A 432 14.25 -13.15 0.81
C GLN A 432 13.01 -12.30 1.05
N LEU A 433 12.95 -11.10 0.48
CA LEU A 433 11.75 -10.25 0.54
C LEU A 433 10.56 -10.90 -0.18
N ASP A 434 10.79 -11.52 -1.35
CA ASP A 434 9.77 -12.26 -2.10
C ASP A 434 9.15 -13.37 -1.25
N GLU A 435 9.97 -14.17 -0.57
CA GLU A 435 9.44 -15.22 0.33
C GLU A 435 8.63 -14.63 1.50
N LEU A 436 9.06 -13.49 2.06
CA LEU A 436 8.32 -12.84 3.16
C LEU A 436 6.97 -12.27 2.69
N LEU A 437 6.83 -11.90 1.41
CA LEU A 437 5.59 -11.38 0.84
C LEU A 437 4.50 -12.45 0.70
N HIS A 438 4.85 -13.74 0.76
CA HIS A 438 3.89 -14.83 0.84
C HIS A 438 3.14 -14.89 2.18
N TYR A 439 3.59 -14.16 3.20
CA TYR A 439 3.01 -14.20 4.55
C TYR A 439 2.57 -12.81 5.02
N SER A 440 1.41 -12.75 5.66
CA SER A 440 0.89 -11.53 6.29
C SER A 440 1.86 -11.00 7.35
N HIS A 441 1.84 -9.68 7.56
CA HIS A 441 2.52 -8.96 8.66
C HIS A 441 4.05 -9.02 8.65
N HIS A 442 4.67 -9.36 7.51
CA HIS A 442 6.13 -9.35 7.39
C HIS A 442 6.64 -8.07 6.73
N VAL A 443 5.98 -7.58 5.68
CA VAL A 443 6.45 -6.42 4.90
C VAL A 443 5.35 -5.36 4.86
N ASN A 444 5.65 -4.16 5.36
CA ASN A 444 4.67 -3.08 5.45
C ASN A 444 4.37 -2.46 4.07
N VAL A 445 3.29 -1.68 3.96
CA VAL A 445 2.81 -1.15 2.67
C VAL A 445 3.81 -0.24 1.96
N GLN A 446 4.63 0.50 2.71
CA GLN A 446 5.67 1.36 2.17
C GLN A 446 6.81 0.54 1.54
N ALA A 447 7.26 -0.50 2.23
CA ALA A 447 8.25 -1.44 1.70
C ALA A 447 7.71 -2.20 0.49
N ARG A 448 6.43 -2.61 0.51
CA ARG A 448 5.77 -3.23 -0.66
C ARG A 448 5.76 -2.31 -1.88
N THR A 449 5.48 -1.02 -1.69
CA THR A 449 5.59 -0.02 -2.77
C THR A 449 7.02 0.02 -3.34
N LEU A 450 8.05 0.03 -2.49
CA LEU A 450 9.45 0.05 -2.94
C LEU A 450 9.90 -1.27 -3.56
N VAL A 451 9.34 -2.42 -3.15
CA VAL A 451 9.59 -3.71 -3.82
C VAL A 451 9.03 -3.68 -5.24
N ALA A 452 7.81 -3.17 -5.43
CA ALA A 452 7.24 -3.00 -6.77
C ALA A 452 8.10 -2.04 -7.64
N ALA A 453 8.60 -0.95 -7.07
CA ALA A 453 9.51 -0.02 -7.75
C ALA A 453 10.89 -0.65 -8.06
N LEU A 454 11.48 -1.39 -7.11
CA LEU A 454 12.78 -2.05 -7.25
C LEU A 454 12.77 -3.11 -8.36
N ARG A 455 11.62 -3.75 -8.59
CA ARG A 455 11.42 -4.70 -9.69
C ARG A 455 11.26 -4.03 -11.07
N ALA A 456 11.03 -2.72 -11.09
CA ALA A 456 10.94 -1.89 -12.29
C ALA A 456 12.26 -1.19 -12.66
N LEU A 457 13.29 -1.33 -11.82
CA LEU A 457 14.68 -0.96 -12.11
C LEU A 457 15.38 -2.11 -12.84
#